data_AF-A0A4U1YW90-F1
#
_entry.id   AF-A0A4U1YW90-F1
#
_cell.length_a   1.000
_cell.length_b   1.000
_cell.length_c   1.000
_cell.angle_alpha   90.00
_cell.angle_beta   90.00
_cell.angle_gamma   90.00
#
_symmetry.space_group_name_H-M   'P 1'
#
loop_
_entity.id
_entity.type
_entity.pdbx_description
1 polymer ?
#
loop_
_entity_poly.entity_id
_entity_poly.type
_entity_poly.pdbx_seq_one_letter_code
_entity_poly.pdbx_strand_id
1 'polypeptide(L)'
;MVQVPGTLTIKTVSGRYGDFNVAMLDTDIGQFSVRDAVLDEYNEGTYQGTFGLQRIYPGSYQTNNRFVIETRAELNGIWLSDYKEEALPRDEPMEEDPLAKERKAQQQLSEQRDVASQALASPHESQEDLVSLFGALWPLPSHIGDIVKLTPEVGREVMGKQLAYLKRRINDERVWKFEPKAQHWMRQRHDEEAS
;
A
#
# COMPACT_ATOMS: atom_id res chain seq x y z
N MET A 1 -10.91 2.45 -22.85
CA MET A 1 -9.87 1.75 -22.09
C MET A 1 -8.81 1.29 -23.06
N VAL A 2 -7.53 1.57 -22.78
CA VAL A 2 -6.40 1.17 -23.61
C VAL A 2 -5.50 0.27 -22.79
N GLN A 3 -5.17 -0.91 -23.30
CA GLN A 3 -4.23 -1.82 -22.64
C GLN A 3 -2.82 -1.59 -23.21
N VAL A 4 -1.87 -1.31 -22.33
CA VAL A 4 -0.48 -1.07 -22.70
C VAL A 4 0.46 -2.00 -21.94
N PRO A 5 1.39 -2.68 -22.62
CA PRO A 5 2.46 -3.39 -21.94
C PRO A 5 3.43 -2.36 -21.32
N GLY A 6 3.97 -2.69 -20.16
CA GLY A 6 4.91 -1.82 -19.47
C GLY A 6 5.50 -2.43 -18.22
N THR A 7 6.19 -1.58 -17.47
CA THR A 7 6.76 -1.89 -16.17
C THR A 7 6.21 -0.91 -15.14
N LEU A 8 5.63 -1.43 -14.07
CA LEU A 8 5.08 -0.68 -12.96
C LEU A 8 6.03 -0.79 -11.76
N THR A 9 6.68 0.31 -11.43
CA THR A 9 7.61 0.39 -10.29
C THR A 9 6.88 0.97 -9.10
N ILE A 10 6.60 0.15 -8.08
CA ILE A 10 5.86 0.53 -6.88
C ILE A 10 6.84 0.93 -5.77
N LYS A 11 6.63 2.10 -5.19
CA LYS A 11 7.39 2.64 -4.06
C LYS A 11 6.47 3.03 -2.92
N THR A 12 6.84 2.65 -1.71
CA THR A 12 6.16 3.06 -0.47
C THR A 12 6.59 4.48 -0.10
N VAL A 13 5.63 5.38 0.07
CA VAL A 13 5.86 6.77 0.48
C VAL A 13 5.16 7.03 1.80
N SER A 14 5.91 7.44 2.82
CA SER A 14 5.36 7.81 4.12
C SER A 14 4.76 9.22 4.07
N GLY A 15 3.47 9.34 4.36
CA GLY A 15 2.73 10.59 4.41
C GLY A 15 2.31 10.99 5.82
N ARG A 16 1.64 12.15 5.94
CA ARG A 16 1.06 12.63 7.20
C ARG A 16 0.00 11.68 7.80
N TYR A 17 -0.65 10.89 6.95
CA TYR A 17 -1.75 9.98 7.31
C TYR A 17 -1.35 8.50 7.23
N GLY A 18 -0.06 8.20 7.23
CA GLY A 18 0.47 6.84 7.10
C GLY A 18 1.20 6.60 5.79
N ASP A 19 1.76 5.40 5.67
CA ASP A 19 2.44 4.92 4.48
C ASP A 19 1.44 4.65 3.36
N PHE A 20 1.83 5.01 2.14
CA PHE A 20 1.00 4.80 0.99
C PHE A 20 1.83 4.47 -0.24
N ASN A 21 1.32 3.57 -1.07
CA ASN A 21 2.06 3.19 -2.27
C ASN A 21 1.77 4.14 -3.42
N VAL A 22 2.84 4.50 -4.13
CA VAL A 22 2.79 5.18 -5.43
C VAL A 22 3.51 4.33 -6.44
N ALA A 23 3.06 4.36 -7.68
CA ALA A 23 3.72 3.62 -8.74
C ALA A 23 4.11 4.55 -9.90
N MET A 24 5.21 4.20 -10.54
CA MET A 24 5.63 4.77 -11.80
C MET A 24 5.40 3.73 -12.89
N LEU A 25 4.51 4.02 -13.83
CA LEU A 25 4.23 3.16 -14.97
C LEU A 25 5.06 3.63 -16.17
N ASP A 26 6.02 2.80 -16.57
CA ASP A 26 6.85 3.00 -17.75
C ASP A 26 6.30 2.17 -18.92
N THR A 27 5.95 2.83 -20.02
CA THR A 27 5.36 2.22 -21.20
C THR A 27 5.95 2.85 -22.46
N ASP A 28 5.75 2.20 -23.62
CA ASP A 28 6.19 2.73 -24.91
C ASP A 28 5.59 4.11 -25.24
N ILE A 29 4.38 4.39 -24.74
CA ILE A 29 3.68 5.66 -24.95
C ILE A 29 4.11 6.76 -23.96
N GLY A 30 4.98 6.45 -23.00
CA GLY A 30 5.51 7.38 -22.01
C GLY A 30 5.46 6.86 -20.58
N GLN A 31 5.80 7.76 -19.66
CA GLN A 31 5.88 7.48 -18.23
C GLN A 31 4.77 8.20 -17.47
N PHE A 32 4.08 7.48 -16.59
CA PHE A 32 2.91 7.98 -15.85
C PHE A 32 3.00 7.69 -14.36
N SER A 33 2.69 8.69 -13.52
CA SER A 33 2.54 8.48 -12.09
C SER A 33 1.14 7.92 -11.78
N VAL A 34 1.09 6.77 -11.12
CA VAL A 34 -0.14 6.11 -10.69
C VAL A 34 -0.24 6.21 -9.16
N ARG A 35 -1.35 6.74 -8.68
CA ARG A 35 -1.64 6.90 -7.23
C ARG A 35 -3.00 6.30 -6.91
N ASP A 36 -3.12 5.00 -7.11
CA ASP A 36 -4.36 4.26 -6.89
C ASP A 36 -4.36 3.55 -5.53
N ALA A 37 -5.54 3.30 -4.96
CA ALA A 37 -5.67 2.60 -3.69
C ALA A 37 -5.30 1.11 -3.81
N VAL A 38 -5.53 0.51 -4.99
CA VAL A 38 -5.14 -0.89 -5.25
C VAL A 38 -3.63 -1.10 -5.12
N LEU A 39 -2.82 -0.07 -5.34
CA LEU A 39 -1.35 -0.15 -5.21
C LEU A 39 -0.91 -0.42 -3.78
N ASP A 40 -1.72 -0.07 -2.79
CA ASP A 40 -1.39 -0.25 -1.38
C ASP A 40 -1.29 -1.74 -1.01
N GLU A 41 -1.98 -2.61 -1.76
CA GLU A 41 -1.97 -4.06 -1.56
C GLU A 41 -0.65 -4.69 -2.02
N TYR A 42 0.00 -4.09 -3.01
CA TYR A 42 1.26 -4.57 -3.55
C TYR A 42 2.42 -4.18 -2.63
N ASN A 43 3.47 -5.00 -2.60
CA ASN A 43 4.71 -4.61 -1.93
C ASN A 43 5.55 -3.70 -2.85
N GLU A 44 6.50 -2.98 -2.26
CA GLU A 44 7.50 -2.26 -3.03
C GLU A 44 8.30 -3.21 -3.95
N GLY A 45 8.56 -2.75 -5.17
CA GLY A 45 9.18 -3.59 -6.17
C GLY A 45 8.81 -3.22 -7.60
N THR A 46 9.21 -4.08 -8.53
CA THR A 46 9.00 -3.91 -9.97
C THR A 46 8.05 -4.97 -10.49
N TYR A 47 7.03 -4.54 -11.21
CA TYR A 47 5.95 -5.39 -11.70
C TYR A 47 5.83 -5.23 -13.21
N GLN A 48 6.11 -6.29 -13.97
CA GLN A 48 6.04 -6.28 -15.43
C GLN A 48 4.75 -6.90 -15.90
N GLY A 49 4.05 -6.25 -16.83
CA GLY A 49 2.77 -6.74 -17.29
C GLY A 49 2.08 -5.84 -18.30
N THR A 50 0.79 -6.09 -18.47
CA THR A 50 -0.11 -5.24 -19.26
C THR A 50 -1.02 -4.47 -18.32
N PHE A 51 -1.16 -3.17 -18.56
CA PHE A 51 -1.91 -2.24 -17.71
C PHE A 51 -3.03 -1.60 -18.50
N GLY A 52 -4.24 -1.62 -17.95
CA GLY A 52 -5.43 -1.02 -18.53
C GLY A 52 -5.55 0.44 -18.12
N LEU A 53 -5.13 1.36 -18.98
CA LEU A 53 -5.29 2.79 -18.79
C LEU A 53 -6.77 3.18 -18.98
N GLN A 54 -7.35 3.73 -17.91
CA GLN A 54 -8.69 4.33 -17.94
C GLN A 54 -8.63 5.75 -18.47
N ARG A 55 -7.72 6.54 -17.90
CA ARG A 55 -7.55 7.96 -18.23
C ARG A 55 -6.12 8.40 -17.92
N ILE A 56 -5.59 9.27 -18.78
CA ILE A 56 -4.37 10.04 -18.52
C ILE A 56 -4.79 11.50 -18.28
N TYR A 57 -4.27 12.12 -17.22
CA TYR A 57 -4.59 13.49 -16.86
C TYR A 57 -3.41 14.18 -16.15
N PRO A 58 -3.28 15.51 -16.25
CA PRO A 58 -2.30 16.24 -15.48
C PRO A 58 -2.74 16.27 -14.00
N GLY A 59 -1.89 15.77 -13.11
CA GLY A 59 -2.04 15.93 -11.67
C GLY A 59 -1.10 17.00 -11.17
N SER A 60 -1.61 18.02 -10.49
CA SER A 60 -0.78 19.02 -9.83
C SER A 60 -0.81 18.86 -8.32
N TYR A 61 0.32 19.10 -7.67
CA TYR A 61 0.35 19.33 -6.23
C TYR A 61 1.30 20.47 -5.91
N GLN A 62 0.94 21.21 -4.87
CA GLN A 62 1.78 22.27 -4.34
C GLN A 62 2.50 21.74 -3.11
N THR A 63 3.82 21.92 -3.08
CA THR A 63 4.62 21.64 -1.89
C THR A 63 5.43 22.89 -1.55
N ASN A 64 5.20 23.44 -0.35
CA ASN A 64 5.74 24.73 0.07
C ASN A 64 5.49 25.82 -1.00
N ASN A 65 6.55 26.26 -1.67
CA ASN A 65 6.55 27.29 -2.71
C ASN A 65 6.80 26.73 -4.13
N ARG A 66 6.65 25.41 -4.34
CA ARG A 66 6.81 24.74 -5.64
C ARG A 66 5.46 24.20 -6.13
N PHE A 67 5.14 24.48 -7.39
CA PHE A 67 4.00 23.91 -8.10
C PHE A 67 4.53 22.83 -9.04
N VAL A 68 4.16 21.57 -8.79
CA VAL A 68 4.60 20.42 -9.59
C VAL A 68 3.40 19.90 -10.37
N ILE A 69 3.56 19.76 -11.69
CA ILE A 69 2.60 19.11 -12.57
C ILE A 69 3.22 17.80 -13.04
N GLU A 70 2.51 16.70 -12.83
CA GLU A 70 2.93 15.36 -13.24
C GLU A 70 1.87 14.77 -14.17
N THR A 71 2.31 13.98 -15.14
CA THR A 71 1.39 13.18 -15.97
C THR A 71 0.93 11.98 -15.16
N ARG A 72 -0.35 11.94 -14.81
CA ARG A 72 -0.95 10.84 -14.04
C ARG A 72 -1.80 9.94 -14.90
N ALA A 73 -1.87 8.68 -14.49
CA ALA A 73 -2.76 7.69 -15.08
C ALA A 73 -3.63 7.02 -14.03
N GLU A 74 -4.90 6.84 -14.36
CA GLU A 74 -5.83 5.95 -13.66
C GLU A 74 -5.82 4.59 -14.33
N LEU A 75 -5.64 3.55 -13.52
CA LEU A 75 -5.66 2.16 -13.98
C LEU A 75 -7.03 1.54 -13.67
N ASN A 76 -7.59 0.84 -14.65
CA ASN A 76 -8.81 0.04 -14.47
C ASN A 76 -8.49 -1.46 -14.31
N GLY A 77 -7.31 -1.90 -14.74
CA GLY A 77 -6.87 -3.29 -14.58
C GLY A 77 -5.35 -3.45 -14.66
N ILE A 78 -4.84 -4.44 -13.93
CA ILE A 78 -3.42 -4.80 -13.89
C ILE A 78 -3.31 -6.29 -14.21
N TRP A 79 -2.59 -6.64 -15.28
CA TRP A 79 -2.34 -8.03 -15.69
C TRP A 79 -0.84 -8.31 -15.65
N LEU A 80 -0.37 -8.88 -14.54
CA LEU A 80 1.04 -9.13 -14.31
C LEU A 80 1.54 -10.37 -15.05
N SER A 81 2.67 -10.22 -15.75
CA SER A 81 3.41 -11.33 -16.35
C SER A 81 4.50 -11.82 -15.40
N ASP A 82 5.33 -10.89 -14.90
CA ASP A 82 6.44 -11.14 -13.99
C ASP A 82 6.49 -10.06 -12.90
N TYR A 83 7.05 -10.37 -11.74
CA TYR A 83 7.21 -9.40 -10.66
C TYR A 83 8.42 -9.72 -9.80
N LYS A 84 9.05 -8.66 -9.27
CA LYS A 84 10.16 -8.71 -8.32
C LYS A 84 9.83 -7.80 -7.15
N GLU A 85 9.45 -8.40 -6.04
CA GLU A 85 9.25 -7.73 -4.74
C GLU A 85 10.63 -7.57 -4.07
N GLU A 86 11.39 -6.57 -4.55
CA GLU A 86 12.65 -6.17 -3.93
C GLU A 86 12.46 -4.78 -3.33
N ALA A 87 13.02 -4.58 -2.13
CA ALA A 87 13.09 -3.26 -1.53
C ALA A 87 13.95 -2.38 -2.44
N LEU A 88 13.29 -1.56 -3.25
CA LEU A 88 13.99 -0.67 -4.16
C LEU A 88 14.84 0.26 -3.30
N PRO A 89 16.12 0.49 -3.65
CA PRO A 89 16.93 1.46 -2.95
C PRO A 89 16.14 2.76 -2.91
N ARG A 90 15.87 3.24 -1.70
CA ARG A 90 15.21 4.52 -1.48
C ARG A 90 16.07 5.53 -2.22
N ASP A 91 15.56 6.10 -3.31
CA ASP A 91 16.25 7.17 -4.04
C ASP A 91 16.79 8.11 -2.98
N GLU A 92 18.12 8.22 -2.88
CA GLU A 92 18.74 9.17 -1.98
C GLU A 92 18.06 10.51 -2.30
N PRO A 93 17.39 11.12 -1.32
CA PRO A 93 16.73 12.38 -1.55
C PRO A 93 17.77 13.35 -2.09
N MET A 94 17.61 13.71 -3.35
CA MET A 94 18.45 14.67 -4.06
C MET A 94 18.50 15.94 -3.21
N GLU A 95 19.62 16.11 -2.51
CA GLU A 95 19.93 17.11 -1.49
C GLU A 95 18.85 17.30 -0.40
N GLU A 96 18.94 16.49 0.66
CA GLU A 96 18.30 16.80 1.94
C GLU A 96 18.82 18.15 2.48
N ASP A 97 17.92 19.14 2.50
CA ASP A 97 18.10 20.43 3.16
C ASP A 97 18.63 20.20 4.60
N PRO A 98 19.76 20.82 5.01
CA PRO A 98 20.41 20.53 6.29
C PRO A 98 19.49 20.72 7.52
N LEU A 99 18.40 21.49 7.39
CA LEU A 99 17.41 21.68 8.45
C LEU A 99 16.43 20.50 8.61
N ALA A 100 16.28 19.64 7.59
CA ALA A 100 15.43 18.46 7.66
C ALA A 100 16.04 17.33 8.52
N LYS A 101 17.38 17.29 8.61
CA LYS A 101 18.11 16.29 9.39
C LYS A 101 17.94 16.48 10.90
N GLU A 102 17.93 17.73 11.38
CA GLU A 102 17.65 18.05 12.78
C GLU A 102 16.19 17.78 13.17
N ARG A 103 15.22 18.04 12.27
CA ARG A 103 13.81 17.71 12.53
C ARG A 103 13.56 16.20 12.60
N LYS A 104 14.19 15.41 11.74
CA LYS A 104 14.13 13.93 11.81
C LYS A 104 14.77 13.38 13.08
N ALA A 105 15.89 13.95 13.54
CA ALA A 105 16.54 13.51 14.78
C ALA A 105 15.72 13.85 16.04
N GLN A 106 15.05 15.01 16.08
CA GLN A 106 14.14 15.36 17.18
C GLN A 106 12.84 14.54 17.14
N GLN A 107 12.34 14.17 15.96
CA GLN A 107 11.21 13.24 15.80
C GLN A 107 11.58 11.83 16.24
N GLN A 108 12.75 11.30 15.87
CA GLN A 108 13.19 9.98 16.34
C GLN A 108 13.32 9.87 17.86
N LEU A 109 13.73 10.95 18.54
CA LEU A 109 13.77 11.01 20.01
C LEU A 109 12.38 11.06 20.66
N SER A 110 11.36 11.56 19.95
CA SER A 110 9.97 11.59 20.43
C SER A 110 9.21 10.32 20.05
N GLU A 111 9.49 9.73 18.89
CA GLU A 111 9.01 8.42 18.45
C GLU A 111 9.52 7.30 19.35
N GLN A 112 10.75 7.38 19.89
CA GLN A 112 11.26 6.43 20.89
C GLN A 112 10.52 6.50 22.25
N ARG A 113 9.89 7.64 22.57
CA ARG A 113 9.01 7.77 23.75
C ARG A 113 7.59 7.28 23.47
N ASP A 114 7.12 7.42 22.24
CA ASP A 114 5.79 6.99 21.82
C ASP A 114 5.71 5.48 21.49
N VAL A 115 6.76 4.85 20.97
CA VAL A 115 6.81 3.38 20.77
C VAL A 115 6.76 2.61 22.08
N ALA A 116 7.28 3.16 23.18
CA ALA A 116 7.14 2.56 24.51
C ALA A 116 5.70 2.65 25.06
N SER A 117 4.87 3.53 24.48
CA SER A 117 3.47 3.75 24.88
C SER A 117 2.48 3.10 23.90
N GLN A 118 2.87 2.92 22.63
CA GLN A 118 2.07 2.26 21.59
C GLN A 118 2.33 0.74 21.49
N ALA A 119 3.41 0.22 22.07
CA ALA A 119 3.58 -1.23 22.26
C ALA A 119 2.58 -1.85 23.28
N LEU A 120 1.72 -1.04 23.90
CA LEU A 120 0.65 -1.48 24.80
C LEU A 120 -0.76 -1.30 24.21
N ALA A 121 -0.88 -0.72 23.02
CA ALA A 121 -2.15 -0.70 22.29
C ALA A 121 -2.14 -1.85 21.27
N SER A 122 -2.28 -3.08 21.76
CA SER A 122 -3.00 -4.07 20.96
C SER A 122 -4.33 -3.42 20.61
N PRO A 123 -4.65 -3.14 19.33
CA PRO A 123 -6.00 -2.73 19.02
C PRO A 123 -6.81 -4.00 19.23
N HIS A 124 -7.41 -4.13 20.41
CA HIS A 124 -8.51 -5.05 20.58
C HIS A 124 -9.65 -4.41 19.79
N GLU A 125 -9.58 -4.57 18.46
CA GLU A 125 -10.64 -4.18 17.55
C GLU A 125 -11.81 -5.05 17.96
N SER A 126 -12.76 -4.43 18.66
CA SER A 126 -14.00 -5.08 19.04
C SER A 126 -14.61 -5.69 17.79
N GLN A 127 -15.27 -6.83 17.93
CA GLN A 127 -15.92 -7.50 16.80
C GLN A 127 -16.85 -6.55 16.01
N GLU A 128 -17.45 -5.57 16.68
CA GLU A 128 -18.29 -4.52 16.10
C GLU A 128 -17.52 -3.54 15.17
N ASP A 129 -16.28 -3.20 15.51
CA ASP A 129 -15.40 -2.37 14.67
C ASP A 129 -14.97 -3.14 13.42
N LEU A 130 -14.66 -4.44 13.54
CA LEU A 130 -14.29 -5.30 12.40
C LEU A 130 -15.48 -5.56 11.46
N VAL A 131 -16.68 -5.78 12.03
CA VAL A 131 -17.93 -5.87 11.26
C VAL A 131 -18.18 -4.58 10.50
N SER A 132 -17.95 -3.42 11.11
CA SER A 132 -18.11 -2.11 10.45
C SER A 132 -17.06 -1.87 9.37
N LEU A 133 -15.83 -2.35 9.59
CA LEU A 133 -14.69 -2.15 8.69
C LEU A 133 -14.75 -3.04 7.44
N PHE A 134 -15.14 -4.32 7.60
CA PHE A 134 -15.20 -5.29 6.51
C PHE A 134 -16.61 -5.46 5.93
N GLY A 135 -17.66 -5.08 6.68
CA GLY A 135 -19.05 -5.10 6.21
C GLY A 135 -19.45 -6.49 5.69
N ALA A 136 -19.75 -6.57 4.39
CA ALA A 136 -20.14 -7.82 3.72
C ALA A 136 -18.99 -8.83 3.55
N LEU A 137 -17.73 -8.40 3.71
CA LEU A 137 -16.56 -9.29 3.73
C LEU A 137 -16.38 -9.96 5.11
N TRP A 138 -17.18 -9.57 6.11
CA TRP A 138 -17.18 -10.18 7.43
C TRP A 138 -18.24 -11.29 7.53
N PRO A 139 -17.94 -12.44 8.17
CA PRO A 139 -16.68 -12.81 8.81
C PRO A 139 -15.58 -13.10 7.81
N LEU A 140 -14.36 -12.64 8.11
CA LEU A 140 -13.19 -13.04 7.34
C LEU A 140 -13.05 -14.56 7.45
N PRO A 141 -12.74 -15.23 6.33
CA PRO A 141 -12.71 -16.67 6.33
C PRO A 141 -11.60 -17.23 7.24
N SER A 142 -11.96 -18.29 7.97
CA SER A 142 -11.16 -18.85 9.06
C SER A 142 -10.22 -19.98 8.63
N HIS A 143 -10.38 -20.54 7.43
CA HIS A 143 -9.59 -21.69 6.99
C HIS A 143 -8.34 -21.24 6.22
N ILE A 144 -7.28 -22.05 6.32
CA ILE A 144 -6.06 -21.87 5.55
C ILE A 144 -6.40 -22.04 4.07
N GLY A 145 -5.95 -21.10 3.24
CA GLY A 145 -6.20 -21.10 1.80
C GLY A 145 -7.44 -20.30 1.37
N ASP A 146 -8.22 -19.77 2.31
CA ASP A 146 -9.30 -18.87 1.97
C ASP A 146 -8.80 -17.52 1.42
N ILE A 147 -9.64 -16.94 0.57
CA ILE A 147 -9.31 -15.79 -0.27
C ILE A 147 -10.17 -14.58 0.14
N VAL A 148 -9.52 -13.46 0.40
CA VAL A 148 -10.18 -12.16 0.62
C VAL A 148 -9.79 -11.22 -0.50
N LYS A 149 -10.79 -10.66 -1.18
CA LYS A 149 -10.61 -9.63 -2.19
C LYS A 149 -11.13 -8.31 -1.66
N LEU A 150 -10.24 -7.34 -1.50
CA LEU A 150 -10.63 -5.99 -1.11
C LEU A 150 -11.27 -5.29 -2.31
N THR A 151 -12.28 -4.47 -2.03
CA THR A 151 -12.94 -3.65 -3.03
C THR A 151 -12.38 -2.22 -2.95
N PRO A 152 -11.68 -1.72 -3.98
CA PRO A 152 -11.09 -0.38 -3.95
C PRO A 152 -12.12 0.76 -3.86
N GLU A 153 -13.41 0.47 -4.09
CA GLU A 153 -14.53 1.42 -3.98
C GLU A 153 -14.79 1.91 -2.54
N VAL A 154 -14.29 1.20 -1.51
CA VAL A 154 -14.44 1.60 -0.10
C VAL A 154 -13.63 2.84 0.28
N GLY A 155 -12.76 3.31 -0.62
CA GLY A 155 -11.93 4.48 -0.42
C GLY A 155 -10.64 4.19 0.34
N ARG A 156 -9.62 5.02 0.10
CA ARG A 156 -8.24 4.79 0.56
C ARG A 156 -8.10 4.68 2.09
N GLU A 157 -8.90 5.41 2.86
CA GLU A 157 -8.82 5.40 4.32
C GLU A 157 -9.31 4.08 4.93
N VAL A 158 -10.45 3.57 4.46
CA VAL A 158 -11.01 2.29 4.89
C VAL A 158 -10.12 1.15 4.41
N MET A 159 -9.67 1.22 3.16
CA MET A 159 -8.76 0.24 2.59
C MET A 159 -7.42 0.21 3.33
N GLY A 160 -6.86 1.36 3.71
CA GLY A 160 -5.65 1.43 4.52
C GLY A 160 -5.79 0.72 5.88
N LYS A 161 -6.94 0.87 6.55
CA LYS A 161 -7.25 0.14 7.81
C LYS A 161 -7.40 -1.37 7.58
N GLN A 162 -8.10 -1.77 6.51
CA GLN A 162 -8.23 -3.18 6.13
C GLN A 162 -6.87 -3.81 5.82
N LEU A 163 -5.99 -3.10 5.11
CA LEU A 163 -4.63 -3.56 4.86
C LEU A 163 -3.78 -3.60 6.13
N ALA A 164 -3.90 -2.62 7.01
CA ALA A 164 -3.19 -2.63 8.30
C ALA A 164 -3.58 -3.88 9.10
N TYR A 165 -4.86 -4.27 9.06
CA TYR A 165 -5.34 -5.51 9.66
C TYR A 165 -4.75 -6.75 8.99
N LEU A 166 -4.79 -6.85 7.65
CA LEU A 166 -4.29 -8.03 6.92
C LEU A 166 -2.77 -8.15 6.97
N LYS A 167 -2.04 -7.03 6.93
CA LYS A 167 -0.57 -6.98 7.07
C LYS A 167 -0.12 -7.17 8.52
N ARG A 168 -1.03 -7.20 9.51
CA ARG A 168 -0.69 -7.42 10.92
C ARG A 168 0.02 -8.75 11.09
N ARG A 169 1.09 -8.73 11.89
CA ARG A 169 1.75 -9.94 12.35
C ARG A 169 1.08 -10.42 13.63
N ILE A 170 0.74 -11.69 13.67
CA ILE A 170 0.23 -12.36 14.86
C ILE A 170 1.31 -13.35 15.27
N ASN A 171 1.83 -13.25 16.50
CA ASN A 171 2.94 -14.08 16.99
C ASN A 171 4.19 -14.06 16.11
N ASP A 172 4.64 -12.85 15.70
CA ASP A 172 5.80 -12.59 14.84
C ASP A 172 5.71 -13.10 13.38
N GLU A 173 4.66 -13.87 13.04
CA GLU A 173 4.42 -14.42 11.71
C GLU A 173 3.30 -13.69 10.95
N ARG A 174 3.34 -13.74 9.61
CA ARG A 174 2.30 -13.16 8.73
C ARG A 174 1.19 -14.17 8.50
N VAL A 175 -0.04 -13.81 8.87
CA VAL A 175 -1.23 -14.66 8.70
C VAL A 175 -1.80 -14.58 7.29
N TRP A 176 -1.74 -13.40 6.68
CA TRP A 176 -2.22 -13.16 5.31
C TRP A 176 -1.06 -12.83 4.38
N LYS A 177 -1.14 -13.36 3.16
CA LYS A 177 -0.21 -13.08 2.08
C LYS A 177 -0.99 -12.59 0.87
N PHE A 178 -0.60 -11.42 0.37
CA PHE A 178 -1.13 -10.91 -0.88
C PHE A 178 -0.47 -11.63 -2.05
N GLU A 179 -1.28 -12.14 -2.98
CA GLU A 179 -0.81 -12.70 -4.24
C GLU A 179 -0.98 -11.67 -5.36
N PRO A 180 0.09 -11.02 -5.84
CA PRO A 180 -0.03 -9.90 -6.78
C PRO A 180 -0.59 -10.31 -8.14
N LYS A 181 -0.32 -11.54 -8.60
CA LYS A 181 -0.86 -12.06 -9.87
C LYS A 181 -2.37 -12.29 -9.83
N ALA A 182 -2.89 -12.73 -8.68
CA ALA A 182 -4.28 -13.08 -8.50
C ALA A 182 -5.10 -11.96 -7.82
N GLN A 183 -4.42 -10.92 -7.33
CA GLN A 183 -5.00 -9.73 -6.71
C GLN A 183 -5.91 -10.06 -5.53
N HIS A 184 -5.46 -11.00 -4.71
CA HIS A 184 -6.21 -11.41 -3.54
C HIS A 184 -5.30 -11.75 -2.38
N TRP A 185 -5.85 -11.61 -1.18
CA TRP A 185 -5.21 -12.00 0.06
C TRP A 185 -5.53 -13.46 0.33
N MET A 186 -4.51 -14.29 0.46
CA MET A 186 -4.64 -15.67 0.86
C MET A 186 -4.25 -15.82 2.32
N ARG A 187 -5.09 -16.50 3.09
CA ARG A 187 -4.77 -16.87 4.46
C ARG A 187 -3.76 -18.02 4.47
N GLN A 188 -2.56 -17.79 5.01
CA GLN A 188 -1.51 -18.81 5.09
C GLN A 188 -1.58 -19.68 6.35
N ARG A 189 -2.22 -19.21 7.44
CA ARG A 189 -2.27 -19.93 8.73
C ARG A 189 -3.65 -19.88 9.41
N HIS A 190 -3.96 -20.96 10.13
CA HIS A 190 -5.09 -21.10 11.03
C HIS A 190 -4.74 -20.43 12.36
N ASP A 191 -5.69 -19.69 12.93
CA ASP A 191 -5.58 -19.17 14.30
C ASP A 191 -5.77 -20.38 15.22
N GLU A 192 -4.70 -20.91 15.81
CA GLU A 192 -4.84 -21.86 16.92
C GLU A 192 -4.88 -21.07 18.23
N GLU A 193 -5.83 -20.13 18.35
CA GLU A 193 -6.31 -19.62 19.64
C GLU A 193 -7.77 -20.01 19.82
N ALA A 194 -7.99 -21.28 20.16
CA ALA A 194 -9.16 -21.73 20.89
C ALA A 194 -8.89 -23.11 21.50
N SER A 195 -8.16 -23.15 22.62
CA SER A 195 -8.39 -24.15 23.66
C SER A 195 -8.27 -23.57 25.05
#